data_AF-A0A2P0QL35-F1
#
_entry.id   AF-A0A2P0QL35-F1
#
_cell.length_a   1.000
_cell.length_b   1.000
_cell.length_c   1.000
_cell.angle_alpha   90.00
_cell.angle_beta   90.00
_cell.angle_gamma   90.00
#
_symmetry.space_group_name_H-M   'P 1'
#
loop_
_entity.id
_entity.type
_entity.pdbx_description
1 polymer ?
#
loop_
_entity_poly.entity_id
_entity_poly.type
_entity_poly.pdbx_seq_one_letter_code
_entity_poly.pdbx_strand_id
1 'polypeptide(L)'
;MSNKISLNMITCRSIKQGVGMEAGKTSQKYFDACSIIEMHADDFKKLGIWKNTNVKVTSSVGSVILKAVETRQDLYPGLGHIPMGPWANRIVPAYTFSTGEPCFKGFPVTV
;
A
#
# COMPACT_ATOMS: atom_id res chain seq x y z
N MET A 1 -17.64 10.71 9.78
CA MET A 1 -17.36 10.36 8.37
C MET A 1 -15.86 10.43 8.19
N SER A 2 -15.20 9.36 7.77
CA SER A 2 -13.78 9.41 7.45
C SER A 2 -13.58 10.24 6.18
N ASN A 3 -12.61 11.14 6.20
CA ASN A 3 -12.25 11.92 5.02
C ASN A 3 -11.64 11.00 3.96
N LYS A 4 -11.64 11.45 2.70
CA LYS A 4 -10.90 10.80 1.62
C LYS A 4 -9.66 11.61 1.32
N ILE A 5 -8.53 10.94 1.08
CA ILE A 5 -7.31 11.61 0.61
C ILE A 5 -6.78 10.94 -0.64
N SER A 6 -6.07 11.72 -1.46
CA SER A 6 -5.31 11.18 -2.59
C SER A 6 -3.86 10.95 -2.17
N LEU A 7 -3.35 9.77 -2.47
CA LEU A 7 -1.95 9.41 -2.26
C LEU A 7 -1.31 9.03 -3.60
N ASN A 8 -0.03 9.34 -3.74
CA ASN A 8 0.81 8.71 -4.74
C ASN A 8 1.31 7.38 -4.19
N MET A 9 1.06 6.27 -4.87
CA MET A 9 1.42 4.94 -4.38
C MET A 9 2.71 4.43 -4.97
N ILE A 10 3.50 3.82 -4.09
CA ILE A 10 4.66 3.02 -4.46
C ILE A 10 4.52 1.60 -3.90
N THR A 11 5.00 0.63 -4.68
CA THR A 11 5.12 -0.76 -4.23
C THR A 11 6.59 -1.15 -4.22
N CYS A 12 7.09 -1.52 -3.04
CA CYS A 12 8.50 -1.82 -2.80
C CYS A 12 8.65 -3.06 -1.91
N ARG A 13 9.89 -3.50 -1.70
CA ARG A 13 10.20 -4.62 -0.79
C ARG A 13 10.22 -4.12 0.64
N SER A 14 9.87 -5.01 1.57
CA SER A 14 10.15 -4.82 2.98
C SER A 14 10.84 -6.06 3.54
N ILE A 15 11.63 -5.89 4.61
CA ILE A 15 12.32 -7.02 5.26
C ILE A 15 11.29 -8.04 5.76
N LYS A 16 10.18 -7.58 6.36
CA LYS A 16 9.11 -8.46 6.86
C LYS A 16 8.43 -9.23 5.73
N GLN A 17 8.26 -8.60 4.57
CA GLN A 17 7.71 -9.25 3.37
C GLN A 17 8.65 -10.36 2.89
N GLY A 18 9.96 -10.11 2.83
CA GLY A 18 10.96 -11.15 2.50
C GLY A 18 10.93 -12.33 3.48
N VAL A 19 10.93 -12.06 4.79
CA VAL A 19 10.81 -13.11 5.83
C VAL A 19 9.50 -13.90 5.68
N GLY A 20 8.40 -13.22 5.35
CA GLY A 20 7.11 -13.85 5.10
C GLY A 20 7.11 -14.74 3.87
N MET A 21 7.82 -14.34 2.80
CA MET A 21 7.95 -15.17 1.59
C MET A 21 8.67 -16.49 1.88
N GLU A 22 9.80 -16.42 2.59
CA GLU A 22 10.59 -17.61 2.94
C GLU A 22 9.87 -18.52 3.95
N ALA A 23 9.07 -17.94 4.85
CA ALA A 23 8.19 -18.71 5.73
C ALA A 23 7.01 -19.38 4.98
N GLY A 24 6.77 -19.00 3.73
CA GLY A 24 5.68 -19.48 2.88
C GLY A 24 4.62 -18.42 2.61
N LYS A 25 4.20 -18.28 1.34
CA LYS A 25 3.21 -17.28 0.90
C LYS A 25 1.78 -17.51 1.43
N THR A 26 1.50 -18.70 1.96
CA THR A 26 0.25 -19.02 2.65
C THR A 26 0.32 -18.77 4.16
N SER A 27 1.49 -18.38 4.68
CA SER A 27 1.68 -18.13 6.10
C SER A 27 1.04 -16.83 6.56
N GLN A 28 0.64 -16.80 7.83
CA GLN A 28 0.16 -15.56 8.47
C GLN A 28 1.23 -14.45 8.43
N LYS A 29 2.52 -14.82 8.49
CA LYS A 29 3.64 -13.87 8.40
C LYS A 29 3.64 -13.11 7.07
N TYR A 30 3.39 -13.81 5.96
CA TYR A 30 3.30 -13.18 4.64
C TYR A 30 2.06 -12.30 4.52
N PHE A 31 0.92 -12.79 5.03
CA PHE A 31 -0.33 -12.03 5.07
C PHE A 31 -0.15 -10.71 5.83
N ASP A 32 0.35 -10.77 7.07
CA ASP A 32 0.53 -9.59 7.92
C ASP A 32 1.54 -8.60 7.35
N ALA A 33 2.54 -9.07 6.60
CA ALA A 33 3.56 -8.23 6.01
C ALA A 33 3.11 -7.54 4.71
N CYS A 34 2.23 -8.17 3.92
CA CYS A 34 1.83 -7.66 2.60
C CYS A 34 0.43 -7.04 2.56
N SER A 35 -0.37 -7.18 3.63
CA SER A 35 -1.72 -6.61 3.75
C SER A 35 -1.76 -5.25 4.47
N ILE A 36 -0.65 -4.51 4.42
CA ILE A 36 -0.50 -3.20 5.08
C ILE A 36 -0.28 -2.07 4.08
N ILE A 37 -0.66 -0.86 4.47
CA ILE A 37 -0.24 0.38 3.81
C ILE A 37 0.48 1.25 4.84
N GLU A 38 1.71 1.64 4.52
CA GLU A 38 2.50 2.60 5.28
C GLU A 38 2.15 4.02 4.83
N MET A 39 1.74 4.87 5.77
CA MET A 39 1.34 6.26 5.53
C MET A 39 1.97 7.23 6.53
N HIS A 40 2.23 8.47 6.08
CA HIS A 40 2.77 9.51 6.95
C HIS A 40 1.77 9.91 8.05
N ALA A 41 2.28 10.33 9.21
CA ALA A 41 1.44 10.72 10.36
C ALA A 41 0.41 11.81 10.02
N ASP A 42 0.76 12.74 9.14
CA ASP A 42 -0.18 13.79 8.69
C ASP A 42 -1.31 13.26 7.81
N ASP A 43 -1.09 12.16 7.08
CA ASP A 43 -2.12 11.54 6.27
C ASP A 43 -3.14 10.79 7.15
N PHE A 44 -2.71 10.22 8.28
CA PHE A 44 -3.62 9.73 9.33
C PHE A 44 -4.50 10.86 9.88
N LYS A 45 -3.92 12.03 10.17
CA LYS A 45 -4.66 13.20 10.66
C LYS A 45 -5.68 13.68 9.63
N LYS A 46 -5.29 13.77 8.35
CA LYS A 46 -6.19 14.18 7.26
C LYS A 46 -7.36 13.21 7.08
N LEU A 47 -7.08 11.89 7.12
CA LEU A 47 -8.10 10.85 7.05
C LEU A 47 -9.02 10.82 8.29
N GLY A 48 -8.52 11.27 9.43
CA GLY A 48 -9.23 11.22 10.71
C GLY A 48 -9.32 9.80 11.27
N ILE A 49 -8.27 8.98 11.06
CA ILE A 49 -8.23 7.57 11.49
C ILE A 49 -7.06 7.31 12.46
N TRP A 50 -7.19 6.24 13.24
CA TRP A 50 -6.13 5.78 14.13
C TRP A 50 -5.16 4.83 13.40
N LYS A 51 -3.95 4.68 13.96
CA LYS A 51 -2.99 3.66 13.52
C LYS A 51 -3.60 2.27 13.66
N ASN A 52 -3.25 1.37 12.74
CA ASN A 52 -3.76 0.00 12.64
C ASN A 52 -5.25 -0.11 12.26
N THR A 53 -5.86 0.94 11.73
CA THR A 53 -7.23 0.88 11.19
C THR A 53 -7.23 0.28 9.78
N ASN A 54 -8.25 -0.49 9.43
CA ASN A 54 -8.43 -0.97 8.06
C ASN A 54 -8.96 0.15 7.17
N VAL A 55 -8.29 0.37 6.03
CA VAL A 55 -8.63 1.38 5.03
C VAL A 55 -8.85 0.73 3.67
N LYS A 56 -9.74 1.31 2.86
CA LYS A 56 -9.99 0.86 1.49
C LYS A 56 -9.19 1.72 0.53
N VAL A 57 -8.16 1.14 -0.08
CA VAL A 57 -7.34 1.80 -1.09
C VAL A 57 -7.91 1.50 -2.46
N THR A 58 -8.18 2.54 -3.27
CA THR A 58 -8.81 2.42 -4.59
C THR A 58 -7.98 3.14 -5.65
N SER A 59 -7.67 2.47 -6.75
CA SER A 59 -7.04 3.04 -7.94
C SER A 59 -7.99 3.00 -9.14
N SER A 60 -7.51 3.35 -10.33
CA SER A 60 -8.30 3.26 -11.58
C SER A 60 -8.71 1.84 -11.97
N VAL A 61 -8.02 0.81 -11.47
CA VAL A 61 -8.23 -0.59 -11.90
C VAL A 61 -8.88 -1.48 -10.84
N GLY A 62 -8.99 -1.01 -9.60
CA GLY A 62 -9.54 -1.83 -8.53
C GLY A 62 -9.42 -1.22 -7.14
N SER A 63 -9.78 -2.02 -6.14
CA SER A 63 -9.67 -1.65 -4.73
C SER A 63 -9.25 -2.82 -3.86
N VAL A 64 -8.58 -2.52 -2.76
CA VAL A 64 -8.12 -3.49 -1.75
C VAL A 64 -8.27 -2.90 -0.35
N ILE A 65 -8.57 -3.74 0.64
CA ILE A 65 -8.60 -3.35 2.05
C ILE A 65 -7.25 -3.71 2.67
N LEU A 66 -6.63 -2.74 3.34
CA LEU A 66 -5.31 -2.87 3.97
C LEU A 66 -5.35 -2.29 5.37
N LYS A 67 -4.45 -2.75 6.23
CA LYS A 67 -4.24 -2.15 7.54
C LYS A 67 -3.30 -0.95 7.41
N ALA A 68 -3.77 0.24 7.77
CA ALA A 68 -2.97 1.46 7.75
C ALA A 68 -2.00 1.46 8.94
N VAL A 69 -0.70 1.51 8.65
CA VAL A 69 0.37 1.59 9.64
C VAL A 69 1.17 2.86 9.43
N GLU A 70 1.69 3.42 10.52
CA GLU A 70 2.62 4.55 10.42
C GLU A 70 3.94 4.07 9.83
N THR A 71 4.54 4.90 8.99
CA THR A 71 5.77 4.54 8.29
C THR A 71 6.91 4.37 9.27
N ARG A 72 7.79 3.39 9.00
CA ARG A 72 9.06 3.24 9.75
C ARG A 72 10.21 4.04 9.15
N GLN A 73 10.07 4.43 7.88
CA GLN A 73 11.04 5.23 7.13
C GLN A 73 10.37 6.55 6.76
N ASP A 74 11.16 7.62 6.63
CA ASP A 74 10.63 8.95 6.30
C ASP A 74 9.95 8.92 4.93
N LEU A 75 8.62 8.88 4.96
CA LEU A 75 7.73 8.97 3.81
C LEU A 75 7.16 10.38 3.82
N TYR A 76 7.30 11.09 2.72
CA TYR A 76 6.73 12.43 2.60
C TYR A 76 5.20 12.37 2.65
N PRO A 77 4.52 13.37 3.25
CA PRO A 77 3.06 13.45 3.22
C PRO A 77 2.51 13.32 1.80
N GLY A 78 1.48 12.49 1.63
CA GLY A 78 0.87 12.21 0.30
C GLY A 78 1.53 11.06 -0.47
N LEU A 79 2.59 10.44 0.06
CA LEU A 79 3.18 9.21 -0.49
C LEU A 79 2.75 8.02 0.36
N GLY A 80 2.17 6.99 -0.27
CA GLY A 80 1.80 5.74 0.37
C GLY A 80 2.67 4.59 -0.12
N HIS A 81 3.02 3.68 0.79
CA HIS A 81 3.84 2.51 0.47
C HIS A 81 3.11 1.21 0.83
N ILE A 82 3.00 0.29 -0.14
CA ILE A 82 2.50 -1.07 0.10
C ILE A 82 3.62 -2.06 -0.24
N PRO A 83 3.96 -3.00 0.65
CA PRO A 83 4.89 -4.07 0.32
C PRO A 83 4.40 -4.90 -0.88
N MET A 84 5.31 -5.21 -1.81
CA MET A 84 4.96 -5.95 -3.01
C MET A 84 4.31 -7.31 -2.67
N GLY A 85 3.22 -7.62 -3.37
CA GLY A 85 2.42 -8.81 -3.11
C GLY A 85 1.08 -8.79 -3.84
N PRO A 86 0.25 -9.83 -3.67
CA PRO A 86 -1.03 -9.92 -4.38
C PRO A 86 -1.97 -8.77 -4.02
N TRP A 87 -1.91 -8.24 -2.79
CA TRP A 87 -2.70 -7.08 -2.38
C TRP A 87 -2.33 -5.80 -3.14
N ALA A 88 -1.03 -5.53 -3.30
CA ALA A 88 -0.56 -4.40 -4.08
C ALA A 88 -1.01 -4.53 -5.56
N ASN A 89 -0.87 -5.72 -6.13
CA ASN A 89 -1.24 -5.98 -7.52
C ASN A 89 -2.75 -5.83 -7.82
N ARG A 90 -3.62 -5.78 -6.80
CA ARG A 90 -5.05 -5.48 -6.99
C ARG A 90 -5.32 -4.04 -7.42
N ILE A 91 -4.39 -3.13 -7.21
CA ILE A 91 -4.54 -1.70 -7.47
C ILE A 91 -3.47 -1.14 -8.42
N VAL A 92 -2.46 -1.92 -8.80
CA VAL A 92 -1.45 -1.50 -9.78
C VAL A 92 -2.04 -1.48 -11.19
N PRO A 93 -1.98 -0.36 -11.93
CA PRO A 93 -2.42 -0.30 -13.32
C PRO A 93 -1.60 -1.22 -14.23
N ALA A 94 -2.26 -1.94 -15.13
CA ALA A 94 -1.59 -2.81 -16.11
C ALA A 94 -1.00 -2.07 -17.32
N TYR A 95 -1.17 -0.75 -17.41
CA TYR A 95 -0.61 0.06 -18.50
C TYR A 95 0.92 0.13 -18.41
N THR A 96 1.60 -0.19 -19.50
CA THR A 96 3.06 -0.39 -19.53
C THR A 96 3.82 0.68 -20.31
N PHE A 97 3.16 1.73 -20.81
CA PHE A 97 3.81 2.76 -21.66
C PHE A 97 4.63 2.17 -22.84
N SER A 98 4.23 1.02 -23.36
CA SER A 98 4.95 0.27 -24.42
C SER A 98 6.37 -0.19 -24.04
N THR A 99 6.70 -0.28 -22.75
CA THR A 99 8.00 -0.81 -22.27
C THR A 99 7.94 -2.28 -21.85
N GLY A 100 6.74 -2.83 -21.70
CA GLY A 100 6.52 -4.19 -21.20
C GLY A 100 6.48 -4.31 -19.66
N GLU A 101 6.72 -3.23 -18.92
CA GLU A 101 6.66 -3.22 -17.45
C GLU A 101 5.50 -2.34 -16.94
N PRO A 102 4.61 -2.87 -16.06
CA PRO A 102 3.58 -2.07 -15.41
C PRO A 102 4.13 -0.97 -14.49
N CYS A 103 3.33 0.09 -14.27
CA CYS A 103 3.68 1.16 -13.36
C CYS A 103 3.49 0.76 -11.88
N PHE A 104 4.47 0.04 -11.32
CA PHE A 104 4.46 -0.40 -9.91
C PHE A 104 4.74 0.73 -8.90
N LYS A 105 5.23 1.89 -9.37
CA LYS A 105 5.63 3.02 -8.53
C LYS A 105 5.20 4.33 -9.18
N GLY A 106 4.48 5.16 -8.44
CA GLY A 106 4.06 6.47 -8.91
C GLY A 106 2.71 6.45 -9.61
N PHE A 107 1.67 5.94 -8.95
CA PHE A 107 0.30 5.99 -9.46
C PHE A 107 -0.67 6.52 -8.40
N PRO A 108 -1.70 7.28 -8.79
CA PRO A 108 -2.64 7.87 -7.85
C PRO A 108 -3.60 6.83 -7.29
N VAL A 109 -3.88 6.93 -5.99
CA VAL A 109 -4.97 6.20 -5.33
C VAL A 109 -5.76 7.12 -4.41
N THR A 110 -6.96 6.69 -4.08
CA THR A 110 -7.77 7.27 -3.01
C THR A 110 -7.84 6.30 -1.84
N VAL A 111 -7.65 6.81 -0.64
CA VAL A 111 -7.81 6.10 0.64
C VAL A 111 -8.96 6.71 1.40
#